data_AF-A0A5P8WCT7-F1
#
_entry.id   AF-A0A5P8WCT7-F1
#
_cell.length_a   1.000
_cell.length_b   1.000
_cell.length_c   1.000
_cell.angle_alpha   90.00
_cell.angle_beta   90.00
_cell.angle_gamma   90.00
#
_symmetry.space_group_name_H-M   'P 1'
#
loop_
_entity.id
_entity.type
_entity.pdbx_description
1 polymer ?
#
loop_
_entity_poly.entity_id
_entity_poly.type
_entity_poly.pdbx_seq_one_letter_code
_entity_poly.pdbx_strand_id
1 'polypeptide(L)'
;MLAREYHQRWEVENTIDELKIHLLGRKTHVRSQKPREVVQEVYGWLLGHWSVRMLMFQAATTAGIPPLRLSFTGTLRVIRRAIPKFQHLQPEEFPLFSIG
;
A
#
# COMPACT_ATOMS: atom_id res chain seq x y z
N MET A 1 -9.39 29.44 -4.04
CA MET A 1 -9.02 28.50 -5.13
C MET A 1 -7.57 28.01 -4.99
N LEU A 2 -6.57 28.87 -4.76
CA LEU A 2 -5.17 28.45 -4.59
C LEU A 2 -4.91 27.47 -3.43
N ALA A 3 -5.52 27.68 -2.26
CA ALA A 3 -5.34 26.81 -1.09
C ALA A 3 -5.74 25.34 -1.34
N ARG A 4 -6.78 25.12 -2.15
CA ARG A 4 -7.24 23.77 -2.52
C ARG A 4 -6.23 23.07 -3.43
N GLU A 5 -5.72 23.77 -4.43
CA GLU A 5 -4.73 23.21 -5.36
C GLU A 5 -3.39 22.91 -4.64
N TYR A 6 -3.01 23.77 -3.69
CA TYR A 6 -1.85 23.51 -2.84
C TYR A 6 -2.03 22.26 -1.97
N HIS A 7 -3.22 22.05 -1.42
CA HIS A 7 -3.54 20.84 -0.68
C HIS A 7 -3.52 19.59 -1.57
N GLN A 8 -4.07 19.64 -2.77
CA GLN A 8 -4.01 18.51 -3.72
C GLN A 8 -2.57 18.14 -4.10
N ARG A 9 -1.72 19.15 -4.31
CA ARG A 9 -0.29 18.93 -4.56
C ARG A 9 0.38 18.22 -3.38
N TRP A 10 0.05 18.61 -2.15
CA TRP A 10 0.56 17.97 -0.94
C TRP A 10 0.14 16.49 -0.85
N GLU A 11 -1.09 16.15 -1.22
CA GLU A 11 -1.55 14.75 -1.28
C GLU A 11 -0.75 13.91 -2.30
N VAL A 12 -0.38 14.51 -3.44
CA VAL A 12 0.49 13.86 -4.43
C VAL A 12 1.90 13.64 -3.87
N GLU A 13 2.47 14.64 -3.21
CA GLU A 13 3.79 14.52 -2.56
C GLU A 13 3.81 13.44 -1.48
N ASN A 14 2.77 13.37 -0.64
CA ASN A 14 2.61 12.29 0.34
C ASN A 14 2.56 10.91 -0.33
N THR A 15 1.81 10.78 -1.42
CA THR A 15 1.71 9.51 -2.16
C THR A 15 3.07 9.07 -2.73
N ILE A 16 3.87 10.02 -3.21
CA ILE A 16 5.22 9.75 -3.72
C ILE A 16 6.14 9.33 -2.56
N ASP A 17 6.06 10.01 -1.40
CA ASP A 17 6.86 9.67 -0.22
C ASP A 17 6.51 8.28 0.35
N GLU A 18 5.23 7.93 0.36
CA GLU A 18 4.77 6.60 0.76
C GLU A 18 5.41 5.47 -0.04
N LEU A 19 5.43 5.62 -1.38
CA LEU A 19 6.03 4.63 -2.27
C LEU A 19 7.55 4.57 -2.08
N LYS A 20 8.23 5.73 -2.09
CA LYS A 20 9.69 5.81 -2.09
C LYS A 20 10.32 5.47 -0.75
N ILE A 21 9.68 5.87 0.35
CA ILE A 21 10.28 5.84 1.69
C ILE A 21 9.59 4.84 2.60
N HIS A 22 8.26 4.84 2.64
CA HIS A 22 7.52 4.11 3.67
C HIS A 22 7.24 2.65 3.33
N LEU A 23 6.84 2.35 2.09
CA LEU A 23 6.47 1.00 1.66
C LEU A 23 7.65 0.03 1.83
N LEU A 24 8.80 0.40 1.28
CA LEU A 24 10.00 -0.44 1.25
C LEU A 24 10.70 -0.51 2.61
N GLY A 25 10.42 0.44 3.51
CA GLY A 25 11.32 0.72 4.63
C GLY A 25 12.64 1.29 4.08
N ARG A 26 13.29 2.17 4.84
CA ARG A 26 14.48 2.88 4.35
C ARG A 26 15.52 1.89 3.77
N LYS A 27 15.94 2.13 2.51
CA LYS A 27 17.15 1.61 1.82
C LYS A 27 17.05 0.33 0.95
N THR A 28 15.89 -0.14 0.50
CA THR A 28 15.88 -1.20 -0.53
C THR A 28 16.06 -0.59 -1.92
N HIS A 29 17.28 -0.65 -2.46
CA HIS A 29 17.53 -0.32 -3.85
C HIS A 29 16.99 -1.43 -4.76
N VAL A 30 16.71 -1.10 -6.03
CA VAL A 30 16.49 -2.11 -7.06
C VAL A 30 17.70 -3.05 -7.08
N ARG A 31 17.44 -4.35 -7.04
CA ARG A 31 18.47 -5.39 -6.91
C ARG A 31 18.94 -5.91 -8.25
N SER A 32 18.07 -5.92 -9.26
CA SER A 32 18.46 -6.42 -10.58
C SER A 32 19.41 -5.47 -11.30
N GLN A 33 20.35 -6.06 -12.05
CA GLN A 33 21.25 -5.35 -12.95
C GLN A 33 20.80 -5.41 -14.42
N LYS A 34 19.68 -6.10 -14.73
CA LYS A 34 19.14 -6.18 -16.09
C LYS A 34 18.01 -5.17 -16.26
N PRO A 35 18.04 -4.29 -17.29
CA PRO A 35 17.05 -3.22 -17.45
C PRO A 35 15.58 -3.68 -17.40
N ARG A 36 15.27 -4.82 -18.04
CA ARG A 36 13.91 -5.39 -18.03
C ARG A 36 13.44 -5.78 -16.63
N GLU A 37 14.31 -6.42 -15.85
CA GLU A 37 14.00 -6.90 -14.50
C GLU A 37 13.95 -5.73 -13.51
N VAL A 38 14.72 -4.66 -13.73
CA VAL A 38 14.58 -3.40 -12.98
C VAL A 38 13.16 -2.85 -13.12
N VAL A 39 12.64 -2.77 -14.35
CA VAL A 39 11.27 -2.30 -14.60
C VAL A 39 10.25 -3.22 -13.91
N GLN A 40 10.47 -4.53 -13.95
CA GLN A 40 9.61 -5.50 -13.25
C GLN A 40 9.61 -5.30 -11.72
N GLU A 41 10.77 -5.04 -11.10
CA GLU A 41 10.87 -4.79 -9.67
C GLU A 41 10.11 -3.52 -9.27
N VAL A 42 10.21 -2.46 -10.07
CA VAL A 42 9.43 -1.22 -9.89
C VAL A 42 7.92 -1.50 -9.97
N TYR A 43 7.47 -2.30 -10.94
CA TYR A 43 6.06 -2.71 -10.99
C TYR A 43 5.63 -3.50 -9.75
N GLY A 44 6.50 -4.36 -9.20
CA GLY A 44 6.24 -5.05 -7.94
C GLY A 44 6.01 -4.08 -6.78
N TRP A 45 6.79 -3.00 -6.69
CA TRP A 45 6.60 -1.97 -5.67
C TRP A 45 5.29 -1.19 -5.87
N LEU A 46 4.95 -0.84 -7.11
CA LEU A 46 3.69 -0.18 -7.43
C LEU A 46 2.48 -1.04 -7.05
N LEU A 47 2.52 -2.34 -7.36
CA LEU A 47 1.49 -3.28 -6.94
C LEU A 47 1.38 -3.35 -5.41
N GLY A 48 2.50 -3.42 -4.70
CA GLY A 48 2.52 -3.39 -3.24
C GLY A 48 1.89 -2.13 -2.65
N HIS A 49 2.20 -0.94 -3.18
CA HIS A 49 1.57 0.32 -2.77
C HIS A 49 0.06 0.31 -3.03
N TRP A 50 -0.32 -0.10 -4.24
CA TRP A 50 -1.73 -0.17 -4.65
C TRP A 50 -2.54 -1.11 -3.77
N SER A 51 -2.03 -2.30 -3.44
CA SER A 51 -2.71 -3.25 -2.55
C SER A 51 -2.99 -2.64 -1.16
N VAL A 52 -2.01 -1.92 -0.59
CA VAL A 52 -2.20 -1.24 0.70
C VAL A 52 -3.25 -0.13 0.59
N ARG A 53 -3.19 0.67 -0.47
CA ARG A 53 -4.15 1.77 -0.70
C ARG A 53 -5.58 1.25 -0.95
N MET A 54 -5.74 0.16 -1.68
CA MET A 54 -7.04 -0.50 -1.86
C MET A 54 -7.60 -1.00 -0.55
N LEU A 55 -6.78 -1.64 0.29
CA LEU A 55 -7.24 -2.09 1.61
C LEU A 55 -7.66 -0.91 2.50
N MET A 56 -6.91 0.20 2.49
CA MET A 56 -7.29 1.43 3.19
C MET A 56 -8.62 1.98 2.68
N PHE A 57 -8.79 2.03 1.35
CA PHE A 57 -10.03 2.48 0.73
C PHE A 57 -11.22 1.63 1.17
N GLN A 58 -11.09 0.30 1.12
CA GLN A 58 -12.12 -0.63 1.56
C GLN A 58 -12.45 -0.44 3.05
N ALA A 59 -11.44 -0.41 3.92
CA ALA A 59 -11.63 -0.22 5.36
C ALA A 59 -12.30 1.12 5.70
N ALA A 60 -11.89 2.21 5.05
CA ALA A 60 -12.48 3.53 5.23
C ALA A 60 -13.92 3.58 4.74
N THR A 61 -14.20 2.95 3.60
CA THR A 61 -15.56 2.82 3.05
C THR A 61 -16.47 2.06 4.00
N THR A 62 -16.03 0.91 4.51
CA THR A 62 -16.77 0.14 5.53
C THR A 62 -17.02 0.95 6.80
N ALA A 63 -16.08 1.80 7.21
CA ALA A 63 -16.21 2.66 8.38
C ALA A 63 -16.95 4.00 8.12
N GLY A 64 -17.34 4.29 6.88
CA GLY A 64 -18.02 5.53 6.52
C GLY A 64 -17.18 6.80 6.67
N ILE A 65 -15.84 6.70 6.55
CA ILE A 65 -14.92 7.83 6.66
C ILE A 65 -14.14 8.06 5.36
N PRO A 66 -13.63 9.29 5.10
CA PRO A 66 -12.79 9.53 3.93
C PRO A 66 -11.48 8.71 3.97
N PRO A 67 -11.11 8.01 2.89
CA PRO A 67 -9.89 7.17 2.84
C PRO A 67 -8.59 7.92 3.17
N LEU A 68 -8.50 9.20 2.80
CA LEU A 68 -7.34 10.05 3.09
C LEU A 68 -7.15 10.33 4.60
N ARG A 69 -8.13 10.00 5.45
CA ARG A 69 -7.97 10.11 6.91
C ARG A 69 -7.16 8.95 7.52
N LEU A 70 -6.97 7.86 6.78
CA LEU A 70 -6.19 6.72 7.26
C LEU A 70 -4.70 6.97 7.02
N SER A 71 -3.88 6.71 8.04
CA SER A 71 -2.43 6.78 7.93
C SER A 71 -1.87 5.58 7.17
N PHE A 72 -1.15 5.80 6.07
CA PHE A 72 -0.51 4.74 5.30
C PHE A 72 0.52 3.95 6.12
N THR A 73 1.39 4.64 6.88
CA THR A 73 2.39 4.00 7.74
C THR A 73 1.75 3.22 8.90
N GLY A 74 0.65 3.75 9.44
CA GLY A 74 -0.20 3.03 10.40
C GLY A 74 -0.75 1.74 9.82
N THR A 75 -1.32 1.80 8.61
CA THR A 75 -1.85 0.63 7.90
C THR A 75 -0.76 -0.41 7.63
N LEU A 76 0.42 0.00 7.14
CA LEU A 76 1.55 -0.92 6.95
C LEU A 76 1.93 -1.66 8.24
N ARG A 77 1.92 -0.97 9.38
CA ARG A 77 2.20 -1.57 10.68
C ARG A 77 1.14 -2.61 11.07
N VAL A 78 -0.13 -2.32 10.81
CA VAL A 78 -1.24 -3.27 11.03
C VAL A 78 -1.10 -4.50 10.14
N ILE A 79 -0.90 -4.31 8.83
CA ILE A 79 -0.70 -5.41 7.86
C ILE A 79 0.49 -6.27 8.28
N ARG A 80 1.65 -5.68 8.58
CA ARG A 80 2.86 -6.41 8.99
C ARG A 80 2.63 -7.24 10.26
N ARG A 81 1.85 -6.74 11.22
CA ARG A 81 1.48 -7.50 12.43
C ARG A 81 0.48 -8.63 12.14
N ALA A 82 -0.29 -8.52 11.06
CA ALA A 82 -1.24 -9.54 10.66
C ALA A 82 -0.62 -10.65 9.81
N ILE A 83 0.49 -10.39 9.08
CA ILE A 83 1.17 -11.37 8.21
C ILE A 83 1.39 -12.72 8.90
N PRO A 84 1.97 -12.80 10.12
CA PRO A 84 2.16 -14.09 10.78
C PRO A 84 0.84 -14.85 10.97
N LYS A 85 -0.27 -14.16 11.24
CA LYS A 85 -1.58 -14.82 11.40
C LYS A 85 -2.05 -15.43 10.08
N PHE A 86 -1.90 -14.71 8.97
CA PHE A 86 -2.27 -15.19 7.63
C PHE A 86 -1.38 -16.36 7.15
N GLN A 87 -0.14 -16.46 7.61
CA GLN A 87 0.74 -17.59 7.30
C GLN A 87 0.31 -18.92 7.94
N HIS A 88 -0.51 -18.87 8.99
CA HIS A 88 -1.01 -20.07 9.69
C HIS A 88 -2.44 -20.45 9.27
N LEU A 89 -3.10 -19.64 8.45
CA LEU A 89 -4.45 -19.95 7.97
C LEU A 89 -4.42 -21.18 7.07
N GLN A 90 -5.38 -22.08 7.28
CA GLN A 90 -5.64 -23.16 6.35
C GLN A 90 -6.35 -22.61 5.09
N PRO A 91 -6.19 -23.26 3.93
CA PRO A 91 -6.80 -22.80 2.68
C PRO A 91 -8.31 -22.51 2.76
N GLU A 92 -9.02 -23.28 3.58
CA GLU A 92 -10.46 -23.18 3.80
C GLU A 92 -10.87 -21.94 4.60
N GLU A 93 -9.92 -21.34 5.32
CA GLU A 93 -10.12 -20.17 6.17
C GLU A 93 -9.79 -18.86 5.44
N PHE A 94 -9.26 -18.92 4.20
CA PHE A 94 -8.93 -17.71 3.46
C PHE A 94 -10.20 -16.96 3.04
N PRO A 95 -10.35 -15.68 3.44
CA PRO A 95 -11.53 -14.89 3.10
C PRO A 95 -11.65 -14.53 1.61
N LEU A 96 -10.64 -14.88 0.80
CA LEU A 96 -10.53 -14.50 -0.62
C LEU A 96 -10.94 -15.62 -1.60
N PHE A 97 -11.11 -16.87 -1.15
CA PHE A 97 -11.40 -18.00 -2.05
C PHE A 97 -12.86 -18.47 -2.04
N SER A 98 -13.78 -17.76 -1.37
CA SER A 98 -15.21 -17.88 -1.69
C SER A 98 -15.52 -17.09 -2.96
N ILE A 99 -14.98 -17.57 -4.08
CA ILE A 99 -15.41 -17.17 -5.41
C ILE A 99 -16.77 -17.86 -5.62
N GLY A 100 -17.85 -17.10 -5.45
CA GLY A 100 -19.11 -17.38 -6.12
C GLY A 100 -19.01 -17.05 -7.60
#